data_AF-A0A5C7PWN3-F1
#
_entry.id   AF-A0A5C7PWN3-F1
#
_cell.length_a   1.000
_cell.length_b   1.000
_cell.length_c   1.000
_cell.angle_alpha   90.00
_cell.angle_beta   90.00
_cell.angle_gamma   90.00
#
_symmetry.space_group_name_H-M   'P 1'
#
loop_
_entity.id
_entity.type
_entity.pdbx_description
1 polymer ?
#
loop_
_entity_poly.entity_id
_entity_poly.type
_entity_poly.pdbx_seq_one_letter_code
_entity_poly.pdbx_strand_id
1 'polypeptide(L)' 'MAHIYVFSPSSALRDNAAFRLGIKHLQAMGHELEVDTAALASHMRFAGDDATRI' A
#
# COMPACT_ATOMS: atom_id res chain seq x y z
N MET A 1 -2.12 9.79 -17.27
CA MET A 1 -2.70 8.51 -16.82
C MET A 1 -1.57 7.51 -16.69
N ALA A 2 -1.44 6.87 -15.54
CA ALA A 2 -0.42 5.84 -15.30
C ALA A 2 -1.03 4.71 -14.47
N HIS A 3 -0.51 3.50 -14.63
CA HIS A 3 -0.77 2.37 -13.74
C HIS A 3 0.22 2.43 -12.58
N ILE A 4 -0.29 2.50 -11.35
CA ILE A 4 0.51 2.61 -10.14
C ILE A 4 0.23 1.37 -9.28
N TYR A 5 1.28 0.57 -9.08
CA TYR A 5 1.25 -0.57 -8.17
C TYR A 5 1.78 -0.16 -6.81
N VAL A 6 0.96 -0.35 -5.76
CA VAL A 6 1.25 0.07 -4.39
C VAL A 6 1.61 -1.15 -3.56
N PHE A 7 2.85 -1.24 -3.12
CA PHE A 7 3.37 -2.30 -2.24
C PHE A 7 4.08 -1.70 -1.02
N SER A 8 4.28 -2.50 0.03
CA SER A 8 4.88 -2.03 1.29
C SER A 8 6.07 -2.88 1.71
N PRO A 9 7.31 -2.54 1.27
CA PRO A 9 8.50 -3.33 1.58
C PRO A 9 9.07 -3.07 2.98
N SER A 10 8.51 -2.11 3.73
CA SER A 10 9.09 -1.62 4.99
C SER A 10 8.12 -1.79 6.16
N SER A 11 7.63 -0.68 6.73
CA SER A 11 6.92 -0.66 8.01
C SER A 11 5.44 -0.98 7.84
N ALA A 12 4.83 -1.58 8.85
CA ALA A 12 3.38 -1.78 8.88
C ALA A 12 2.64 -0.44 8.80
N LEU A 13 1.63 -0.36 7.94
CA LEU A 13 0.77 0.83 7.87
C LEU A 13 -0.15 0.88 9.09
N ARG A 14 0.07 1.88 9.95
CA ARG A 14 -0.74 2.08 11.16
C ARG A 14 -1.97 2.95 10.90
N ASP A 15 -1.89 3.85 9.94
CA ASP A 15 -2.98 4.76 9.57
C ASP A 15 -3.64 4.32 8.26
N ASN A 16 -4.66 3.48 8.40
CA ASN A 16 -5.46 3.00 7.28
C ASN A 16 -6.33 4.11 6.65
N ALA A 17 -6.65 5.17 7.38
CA ALA A 17 -7.46 6.27 6.85
C ALA A 17 -6.62 7.13 5.90
N ALA A 18 -5.38 7.48 6.30
CA ALA A 18 -4.43 8.18 5.44
C ALA A 18 -4.10 7.36 4.18
N PHE A 19 -3.89 6.05 4.31
CA PHE A 19 -3.67 5.17 3.16
C PHE A 19 -4.81 5.24 2.14
N ARG A 20 -6.06 5.04 2.61
CA ARG A 20 -7.26 5.11 1.74
C ARG A 20 -7.44 6.49 1.13
N LEU A 21 -7.08 7.56 1.84
CA LEU A 21 -7.13 8.92 1.31
C LEU A 21 -6.13 9.11 0.17
N GLY A 22 -4.90 8.62 0.32
CA GLY A 22 -3.88 8.66 -0.74
C GLY A 22 -4.33 7.93 -2.01
N ILE A 23 -4.89 6.73 -1.86
CA ILE A 23 -5.49 5.96 -2.97
C ILE A 23 -6.56 6.79 -3.70
N LYS A 24 -7.50 7.39 -2.96
CA LYS A 24 -8.56 8.23 -3.54
C LYS A 24 -8.01 9.43 -4.31
N HIS A 25 -6.98 10.10 -3.78
CA HIS A 25 -6.37 11.23 -4.45
C HIS A 25 -5.72 10.83 -5.78
N LEU A 26 -4.98 9.72 -5.80
CA LEU A 26 -4.35 9.20 -7.02
C LEU A 26 -5.41 8.78 -8.06
N GLN A 27 -6.49 8.13 -7.65
CA GLN A 27 -7.63 7.82 -8.53
C GLN A 27 -8.28 9.08 -9.10
N ALA A 28 -8.49 10.11 -8.26
CA ALA A 28 -9.07 11.38 -8.70
C ALA A 28 -8.19 12.13 -9.72
N MET A 29 -6.87 11.92 -9.69
CA MET A 29 -5.94 12.42 -10.70
C MET A 29 -5.96 11.61 -12.02
N GLY A 30 -6.77 10.54 -12.08
CA GLY A 30 -6.85 9.66 -13.25
C GLY A 30 -5.70 8.66 -13.32
N HIS A 31 -5.27 8.10 -12.18
CA HIS A 31 -4.38 6.95 -12.16
C HIS A 31 -5.16 5.67 -11.89
N GLU A 32 -4.76 4.60 -12.56
CA GLU A 32 -5.23 3.25 -12.22
C GLU A 32 -4.34 2.73 -11.10
N LEU A 33 -4.97 2.19 -10.04
CA LEU A 33 -4.26 1.69 -8.87
C LEU A 33 -4.51 0.20 -8.70
N GLU A 34 -3.41 -0.50 -8.50
CA GLU A 34 -3.39 -1.86 -8.00
C GLU A 34 -2.68 -1.84 -6.65
N VAL A 35 -3.32 -2.40 -5.62
CA VAL A 35 -2.74 -2.48 -4.28
C VAL A 35 -2.35 -3.92 -4.03
N ASP A 36 -1.10 -4.13 -3.65
CA ASP A 36 -0.61 -5.45 -3.30
C ASP A 36 -1.45 -6.07 -2.17
N THR A 37 -1.70 -7.37 -2.27
CA THR A 37 -2.53 -8.10 -1.30
C THR A 37 -1.95 -8.07 0.12
N ALA A 38 -0.63 -8.00 0.24
CA ALA A 38 0.08 -7.89 1.50
C ALA A 38 0.43 -6.44 1.89
N ALA A 39 0.02 -5.43 1.11
CA ALA A 39 0.33 -4.03 1.41
C ALA A 39 -0.11 -3.61 2.82
N LEU A 40 -1.21 -4.20 3.34
CA LEU A 40 -1.74 -3.94 4.68
C LEU A 40 -1.42 -5.06 5.68
N ALA A 41 -0.59 -6.04 5.31
CA ALA A 41 -0.13 -7.07 6.22
C ALA A 41 0.68 -6.43 7.35
N SER A 42 0.73 -7.10 8.50
CA SER A 42 1.49 -6.62 9.65
C SER A 42 2.17 -7.79 10.33
N HIS A 43 3.49 -7.69 10.47
CA HIS A 43 4.33 -8.60 11.23
C HIS A 43 5.25 -7.76 12.13
N MET A 44 4.94 -7.73 13.43
CA MET A 44 5.58 -6.84 14.39
C MET A 44 5.51 -5.35 13.95
N ARG A 45 6.64 -4.76 13.55
CA ARG A 45 6.72 -3.37 13.06
C ARG A 45 6.72 -3.26 11.54
N PHE A 46 6.68 -4.37 10.81
CA PHE A 46 6.86 -4.45 9.37
C PHE A 46 5.57 -4.83 8.64
N ALA A 47 5.47 -4.46 7.36
CA ALA A 47 4.31 -4.76 6.53
C ALA A 47 4.37 -6.18 5.96
N GLY A 48 4.25 -7.18 6.84
CA GLY A 48 4.47 -8.58 6.50
C GLY A 48 5.84 -9.09 6.94
N ASP A 49 6.03 -10.40 6.84
CA ASP A 49 7.32 -11.05 7.14
C ASP A 49 8.35 -10.78 6.04
N ASP A 50 9.57 -11.28 6.23
CA ASP A 50 10.66 -11.06 5.29
C ASP A 50 10.41 -11.70 3.93
N ALA A 51 9.67 -12.82 3.85
CA ALA A 51 9.34 -13.46 2.58
C ALA A 51 8.27 -12.69 1.81
N THR A 52 7.36 -12.03 2.52
CA THR A 52 6.24 -11.29 1.95
C THR A 52 6.63 -9.90 1.44
N ARG A 53 7.73 -9.31 1.94
CA ARG A 53 8.19 -7.94 1.62
C ARG A 53 9.22 -7.85 0.47
N ILE A 54 9.36 -8.90 -0.34
CA ILE A 54 10.35 -9.04 -1.43
C ILE A 54 9.77 -8.58 -2.76
#